data_AF-A0A3D0SXI4-F1
#
_entry.id   AF-A0A3D0SXI4-F1
#
_cell.length_a   1.000
_cell.length_b   1.000
_cell.length_c   1.000
_cell.angle_alpha   90.00
_cell.angle_beta   90.00
_cell.angle_gamma   90.00
#
_symmetry.space_group_name_H-M   'P 1'
#
loop_
_entity.id
_entity.type
_entity.pdbx_description
1 polymer ?
#
loop_
_entity_poly.entity_id
_entity_poly.type
_entity_poly.pdbx_seq_one_letter_code
_entity_poly.pdbx_strand_id
1 'polypeptide(L)' 'MLGILGTSAQGTNLVDVGWIELIKETPVVQAEWATRYEHGEGVAQSYDRAMQLYCAAARRGHIQAQYQLGWMYANGR' A
#
# COMPACT_ATOMS: atom_id res chain seq x y z
N MET A 1 -4.93 8.10 22.17
CA MET A 1 -4.97 7.32 23.42
C MET A 1 -4.90 5.85 23.02
N LEU A 2 -3.84 5.16 23.43
CA LEU A 2 -3.51 3.78 23.07
C LEU A 2 -4.64 2.82 23.45
N GLY A 3 -5.10 2.03 22.48
CA GLY A 3 -6.02 0.92 22.68
C GLY A 3 -5.40 -0.36 22.11
N ILE A 4 -4.36 -0.87 22.75
CA ILE A 4 -3.84 -2.21 22.47
C ILE A 4 -4.60 -3.16 23.40
N LEU A 5 -5.61 -3.86 22.88
CA LEU A 5 -6.19 -5.02 23.55
C LEU A 5 -6.22 -6.20 22.60
N GLY A 6 -5.37 -7.18 22.93
CA GLY A 6 -5.58 -8.61 22.73
C GLY A 6 -5.61 -9.12 21.30
N THR A 7 -4.52 -9.78 20.88
CA THR A 7 -4.57 -11.23 20.60
C THR A 7 -3.16 -11.78 20.52
N SER A 8 -2.86 -12.72 21.42
CA SER A 8 -1.76 -13.65 21.34
C SER A 8 -2.02 -14.66 20.22
N ALA A 9 -1.37 -14.53 19.07
CA ALA A 9 -1.16 -15.61 18.11
C ALA A 9 -0.04 -15.23 17.11
N GLN A 10 1.12 -15.85 17.31
CA GLN A 10 2.06 -16.37 16.30
C GLN A 10 2.04 -15.70 14.90
N GLY A 11 3.17 -15.08 14.53
CA GLY A 11 3.57 -14.94 13.13
C GLY A 11 3.05 -13.72 12.36
N THR A 12 2.60 -12.66 13.00
CA THR A 12 2.30 -11.41 12.27
C THR A 12 3.60 -10.76 11.83
N ASN A 13 4.01 -11.01 10.60
CA ASN A 13 5.10 -10.31 9.94
C ASN A 13 4.83 -8.80 10.09
N LEU A 14 5.82 -8.01 10.53
CA LEU A 14 5.67 -6.56 10.80
C LEU A 14 5.07 -5.78 9.60
N VAL A 15 5.10 -6.38 8.42
CA VAL A 15 4.45 -5.90 7.19
C VAL A 15 2.92 -5.91 7.27
N ASP A 16 2.27 -6.93 7.86
CA ASP A 16 0.80 -7.08 7.86
C ASP A 16 0.09 -6.07 8.77
N VAL A 17 0.76 -5.62 9.84
CA VAL A 17 0.24 -4.53 10.70
C VAL A 17 0.38 -3.16 10.04
N GLY A 18 1.37 -2.95 9.15
CA GLY A 18 1.55 -1.68 8.43
C GLY A 18 0.48 -1.41 7.38
N TRP A 19 -0.02 -2.45 6.70
CA TRP A 19 -1.02 -2.34 5.64
C TRP A 19 -2.36 -1.75 6.09
N ILE A 20 -2.79 -2.07 7.32
CA ILE A 20 -4.09 -1.64 7.89
C ILE A 20 -4.06 -0.18 8.37
N GLU A 21 -2.91 0.31 8.81
CA GLU A 21 -2.74 1.75 9.10
C GLU A 21 -2.66 2.54 7.80
N LEU A 22 -1.96 2.01 6.79
CA LEU A 22 -1.72 2.66 5.51
C LEU A 22 -3.00 2.95 4.70
N ILE A 23 -4.01 2.09 4.77
CA ILE A 23 -5.33 2.35 4.17
C ILE A 23 -6.06 3.55 4.77
N LYS A 24 -5.70 3.98 5.99
CA LYS A 24 -6.29 5.16 6.66
C LYS A 24 -5.52 6.45 6.35
N GLU A 25 -4.29 6.34 5.85
CA GLU A 25 -3.41 7.47 5.56
C GLU A 25 -3.85 8.32 4.35
N THR A 26 -3.19 9.46 4.15
CA THR A 26 -3.44 10.35 3.00
C THR A 26 -3.15 9.67 1.66
N PRO A 27 -3.82 10.06 0.56
CA PRO A 27 -3.58 9.46 -0.76
C PRO A 27 -2.12 9.54 -1.23
N VAL A 28 -1.38 10.55 -0.79
CA VAL A 28 0.05 10.71 -1.09
C VAL A 28 0.85 9.56 -0.47
N VAL A 29 0.65 9.30 0.83
CA VAL A 29 1.33 8.21 1.54
C VAL A 29 0.99 6.86 0.92
N GLN A 30 -0.27 6.65 0.51
CA GLN A 30 -0.66 5.44 -0.21
C GLN A 30 0.13 5.27 -1.51
N ALA A 31 0.28 6.33 -2.31
CA ALA A 31 1.06 6.28 -3.56
C ALA A 31 2.58 6.08 -3.32
N GLU A 32 3.13 6.64 -2.25
CA GLU A 32 4.53 6.45 -1.88
C GLU A 32 4.82 4.99 -1.51
N TRP A 33 3.99 4.39 -0.66
CA TRP A 33 4.14 2.99 -0.29
C TRP A 33 3.87 2.06 -1.48
N ALA A 34 2.92 2.39 -2.35
CA ALA A 34 2.69 1.66 -3.59
C ALA A 34 3.99 1.57 -4.40
N THR A 35 4.68 2.71 -4.53
CA THR A 35 5.97 2.81 -5.22
C THR A 35 7.04 1.95 -4.53
N ARG A 36 7.07 1.92 -3.20
CA ARG A 36 8.00 1.04 -2.47
C ARG A 36 7.72 -0.45 -2.71
N TYR A 37 6.47 -0.87 -2.73
CA TYR A 37 6.11 -2.25 -3.07
C TYR A 37 6.35 -2.59 -4.54
N GLU A 38 6.18 -1.63 -5.44
CA GLU A 38 6.52 -1.79 -6.85
C GLU A 38 8.03 -2.03 -7.04
N HIS A 39 8.88 -1.32 -6.30
CA HIS A 39 10.34 -1.37 -6.46
C HIS A 39 11.05 -2.30 -5.45
N GLY A 40 10.36 -2.77 -4.42
CA GLY A 40 10.97 -3.53 -3.32
C GLY A 40 11.84 -2.68 -2.39
N GLU A 41 11.51 -1.40 -2.19
CA GLU A 41 12.31 -0.47 -1.40
C GLU A 41 12.03 -0.60 0.10
N GLY A 42 12.89 -1.33 0.81
CA GLY A 42 12.75 -1.58 2.25
C GLY A 42 11.57 -2.51 2.59
N VAL A 43 10.89 -3.05 1.58
CA VAL A 43 9.81 -4.04 1.66
C VAL A 43 9.99 -5.08 0.56
N ALA A 44 9.41 -6.26 0.73
CA ALA A 44 9.39 -7.23 -0.35
C ALA A 44 8.58 -6.69 -1.54
N GLN A 45 9.14 -6.77 -2.75
CA GLN A 45 8.44 -6.35 -3.96
C GLN A 45 7.13 -7.13 -4.13
N SER A 46 6.05 -6.42 -4.44
CA SER A 46 4.74 -7.02 -4.71
C SER A 46 3.86 -6.05 -5.50
N TYR A 47 3.61 -6.40 -6.77
CA TYR A 47 2.77 -5.61 -7.67
C TYR A 47 1.30 -5.62 -7.24
N ASP A 48 0.77 -6.74 -6.73
CA ASP A 48 -0.61 -6.81 -6.21
C ASP A 48 -0.85 -5.78 -5.09
N ARG A 49 0.11 -5.69 -4.18
CA ARG A 49 0.12 -4.77 -3.05
C ARG A 49 0.29 -3.32 -3.50
N ALA A 50 1.17 -3.06 -4.48
CA ALA A 50 1.29 -1.75 -5.11
C ALA A 50 0.00 -1.30 -5.80
N MET A 51 -0.63 -2.18 -6.57
CA MET A 51 -1.88 -1.92 -7.29
C MET A 51 -3.04 -1.59 -6.35
N GLN A 52 -3.16 -2.30 -5.22
CA GLN A 52 -4.19 -2.01 -4.21
C GLN A 52 -4.05 -0.60 -3.62
N LEU A 53 -2.82 -0.18 -3.34
CA LEU A 53 -2.56 1.16 -2.81
C LEU A 53 -2.75 2.25 -3.84
N TYR A 54 -2.27 2.04 -5.06
CA TYR A 54 -2.53 3.00 -6.13
C TYR A 54 -4.03 3.11 -6.39
N CYS A 55 -4.80 2.00 -6.34
CA CYS A 55 -6.25 2.04 -6.42
C CYS A 55 -6.88 2.88 -5.30
N ALA A 56 -6.44 2.70 -4.06
CA ALA A 56 -6.95 3.47 -2.92
C ALA A 56 -6.66 4.98 -3.09
N ALA A 57 -5.43 5.33 -3.47
CA ALA A 57 -5.02 6.71 -3.71
C ALA A 57 -5.74 7.34 -4.91
N ALA A 58 -5.87 6.60 -6.00
CA ALA A 58 -6.53 7.04 -7.23
C ALA A 58 -8.01 7.34 -7.03
N ARG A 59 -8.70 6.51 -6.22
CA ARG A 59 -10.11 6.73 -5.83
C ARG A 59 -10.32 8.03 -5.06
N ARG A 60 -9.28 8.55 -4.42
CA ARG A 60 -9.29 9.83 -3.69
C ARG A 60 -8.77 11.01 -4.53
N GLY A 61 -8.60 10.81 -5.84
CA GLY A 61 -8.19 11.86 -6.77
C GLY A 61 -6.69 12.08 -6.88
N HIS A 62 -5.85 11.15 -6.39
CA HIS A 62 -4.40 11.29 -6.49
C HIS A 62 -3.93 11.07 -7.93
N ILE A 63 -3.53 12.14 -8.60
CA ILE A 63 -3.17 12.15 -10.03
C ILE A 63 -2.03 11.16 -10.32
N GLN A 64 -0.97 11.16 -9.51
CA GLN A 64 0.17 10.25 -9.73
C GLN A 64 -0.26 8.78 -9.59
N ALA A 65 -1.18 8.47 -8.68
CA ALA A 65 -1.64 7.09 -8.51
C ALA A 65 -2.51 6.62 -9.68
N GLN A 66 -3.32 7.52 -10.25
CA GLN A 66 -4.10 7.24 -11.46
C GLN A 66 -3.18 6.96 -12.65
N TYR A 67 -2.12 7.76 -12.81
CA TYR A 67 -1.10 7.54 -13.84
C TYR A 67 -0.42 6.17 -13.67
N GLN A 68 0.04 5.85 -12.45
CA GLN A 68 0.74 4.59 -12.18
C GLN A 68 -0.17 3.37 -12.40
N LEU A 69 -1.45 3.43 -12.07
CA LEU A 69 -2.40 2.37 -12.42
C LEU A 69 -2.52 2.18 -13.93
N GLY A 70 -2.67 3.28 -14.67
CA GLY A 70 -2.72 3.22 -16.13
C GLY A 70 -1.46 2.57 -16.71
N TRP A 71 -0.30 2.91 -16.16
CA TRP A 71 0.97 2.30 -16.54
C TRP A 71 1.03 0.81 -16.18
N MET A 72 0.62 0.40 -14.97
CA MET A 72 0.60 -1.01 -14.57
C MET A 72 -0.30 -1.84 -15.48
N TYR A 73 -1.52 -1.36 -15.77
CA TYR A 73 -2.44 -2.03 -16.70
C TYR A 73 -1.88 -2.11 -18.12
N ALA A 74 -1.24 -1.05 -18.61
CA ALA A 74 -0.66 -1.03 -19.96
C ALA A 74 0.53 -2.00 -20.11
N ASN A 75 1.27 -2.25 -19.03
CA ASN A 75 2.46 -3.11 -19.03
C ASN A 75 2.17 -4.54 -18.51
N GLY A 76 0.92 -4.86 -18.14
CA GLY A 76 0.54 -6.18 -17.63
C GLY A 76 1.21 -6.54 -16.32
N ARG A 77 1.45 -5.54 -15.46
CA ARG A 77 2.05 -5.72 -14.13
C ARG A 77 1.03 -6.10 -13.06
#